data_AF-A0A349A2L8-F1
#
_entry.id   AF-A0A349A2L8-F1
#
_cell.length_a   1.000
_cell.length_b   1.000
_cell.length_c   1.000
_cell.angle_alpha   90.00
_cell.angle_beta   90.00
_cell.angle_gamma   90.00
#
_symmetry.space_group_name_H-M   'P 1'
#
loop_
_entity.id
_entity.type
_entity.pdbx_description
1 polymer ?
#
loop_
_entity_poly.entity_id
_entity_poly.type
_entity_poly.pdbx_seq_one_letter_code
_entity_poly.pdbx_strand_id
1 'polypeptide(L)'
;IINIHPALLPAFPGVHSQRQAADYGVKFSGCTVHFVDQGVDTGPIIVQAVVPVEEADTEATLGARILEEEHRIFPQAIQWYAEGRLRVEGRKVFLGAGRTCGRVALHQPALEAGPGAFGKEE
;
A
#
# COMPACT_ATOMS: atom_id res chain seq x y z
N ILE A 1 16.67 -3.51 9.58
CA ILE A 1 15.43 -4.11 10.15
C ILE A 1 14.31 -3.81 9.18
N ILE A 2 13.44 -4.79 8.88
CA ILE A 2 12.25 -4.61 8.03
C ILE A 2 11.03 -4.60 8.95
N ASN A 3 10.13 -3.65 8.73
CA ASN A 3 8.89 -3.49 9.48
C ASN A 3 7.69 -3.48 8.51
N ILE A 4 6.51 -3.82 9.03
CA ILE A 4 5.23 -3.60 8.35
C ILE A 4 4.36 -2.65 9.16
N HIS A 5 3.71 -1.72 8.48
CA HIS A 5 2.82 -0.72 9.07
C HIS A 5 1.44 -0.79 8.42
N PRO A 6 0.33 -0.82 9.17
CA PRO A 6 -1.03 -0.92 8.65
C PRO A 6 -1.59 0.41 8.12
N ALA A 7 -0.82 1.09 7.27
CA ALA A 7 -1.30 2.21 6.46
C ALA A 7 -0.51 2.32 5.16
N LEU A 8 -1.00 3.14 4.23
CA LEU A 8 -0.23 3.62 3.08
C LEU A 8 0.67 4.78 3.48
N LEU A 9 1.85 4.49 4.02
CA LEU A 9 2.83 5.52 4.38
C LEU A 9 3.15 6.41 3.16
N PRO A 10 3.28 7.75 3.36
CA PRO A 10 3.45 8.44 4.64
C PRO A 10 2.15 8.80 5.39
N ALA A 11 0.98 8.32 4.98
CA ALA A 11 -0.27 8.57 5.70
C ALA A 11 -0.36 7.74 6.99
N PHE A 12 -0.95 8.33 8.03
CA PHE A 12 -1.27 7.71 9.32
C PHE A 12 -0.09 6.93 9.97
N PRO A 13 1.10 7.55 10.18
CA PRO A 13 2.18 6.92 10.93
C PRO A 13 1.82 6.75 12.41
N GLY A 14 2.50 5.84 13.10
CA GLY A 14 2.30 5.61 14.54
C GLY A 14 1.16 4.63 14.85
N VAL A 15 0.46 4.85 15.95
CA VAL A 15 -0.51 3.86 16.47
C VAL A 15 -1.93 4.10 15.93
N HIS A 16 -2.76 3.05 15.94
CA HIS A 16 -4.18 3.11 15.55
C HIS A 16 -4.43 3.62 14.12
N SER A 17 -3.55 3.29 13.18
CA SER A 17 -3.64 3.80 11.81
C SER A 17 -4.93 3.36 11.09
N GLN A 18 -5.45 2.17 11.36
CA GLN A 18 -6.70 1.67 10.79
C GLN A 18 -7.89 2.49 11.28
N ARG A 19 -7.93 2.81 12.58
CA ARG A 19 -8.95 3.71 13.14
C ARG A 19 -8.85 5.10 12.54
N GLN A 20 -7.64 5.67 12.48
CA GLN A 20 -7.44 6.99 11.87
C GLN A 20 -7.94 7.02 10.42
N ALA A 21 -7.66 5.98 9.63
CA ALA A 21 -8.13 5.87 8.25
C ALA A 21 -9.67 5.78 8.17
N ALA A 22 -10.30 4.93 9.00
CA ALA A 22 -11.75 4.78 9.05
C ALA A 22 -12.44 6.10 9.48
N ASP A 23 -11.98 6.70 10.57
CA ASP A 23 -12.54 7.94 11.13
C ASP A 23 -12.33 9.15 10.18
N TYR A 24 -11.23 9.18 9.42
CA TYR A 24 -10.97 10.23 8.42
C TYR A 24 -11.85 10.11 7.18
N GLY A 25 -12.36 8.90 6.87
CA GLY A 25 -13.20 8.65 5.69
C GLY A 25 -12.43 8.58 4.38
N VAL A 26 -11.16 8.12 4.41
CA VAL A 26 -10.40 7.85 3.17
C VAL A 26 -11.10 6.78 2.34
N LYS A 27 -10.90 6.79 1.01
CA LYS A 27 -11.45 5.76 0.11
C LYS A 27 -10.51 4.59 -0.11
N PHE A 28 -9.23 4.78 0.20
CA PHE A 28 -8.21 3.75 0.14
C PHE A 28 -7.33 3.82 1.38
N SER A 29 -7.00 2.65 1.90
CA SER A 29 -5.96 2.44 2.91
C SER A 29 -5.11 1.23 2.48
N GLY A 30 -4.38 0.60 3.38
CA GLY A 30 -3.52 -0.51 3.04
C GLY A 30 -2.44 -0.76 4.08
N CYS A 31 -1.38 -1.44 3.67
CA CYS A 31 -0.20 -1.66 4.47
C CYS A 31 1.08 -1.38 3.70
N THR A 32 2.13 -1.04 4.42
CA THR A 32 3.45 -0.68 3.89
C THR A 32 4.54 -1.50 4.55
N VAL A 33 5.35 -2.18 3.75
CA VAL A 33 6.60 -2.79 4.22
C VAL A 33 7.74 -1.84 3.92
N HIS A 34 8.55 -1.53 4.93
CA HIS A 34 9.65 -0.57 4.82
C HIS A 34 10.85 -0.98 5.67
N PHE A 35 12.01 -0.39 5.40
CA PHE A 35 13.15 -0.47 6.30
C PHE A 35 12.96 0.48 7.49
N VAL A 36 13.41 0.08 8.68
CA VAL A 36 13.40 0.94 9.88
C VAL A 36 14.57 1.93 9.84
N ASP A 37 14.30 3.18 10.22
CA ASP A 37 15.30 4.21 10.47
C ASP A 37 15.10 4.84 11.87
N GLN A 38 15.63 6.04 12.10
CA GLN A 38 15.53 6.72 13.41
C GLN A 38 14.16 7.38 13.67
N GLY A 39 13.30 7.49 12.66
CA GLY A 39 11.97 8.05 12.80
C GLY A 39 10.89 6.98 12.95
N VAL A 40 9.66 7.44 13.16
CA VAL A 40 8.47 6.56 13.26
C VAL A 40 7.90 6.37 11.86
N ASP A 41 8.02 5.16 11.33
CA ASP A 41 7.47 4.76 10.03
C ASP A 41 7.96 5.62 8.84
N THR A 42 9.22 6.10 8.91
CA THR A 42 9.78 7.04 7.91
C THR A 42 10.75 6.43 6.91
N GLY A 43 11.20 5.19 7.15
CA GLY A 43 12.27 4.61 6.35
C GLY A 43 11.87 4.20 4.93
N PRO A 44 12.85 3.80 4.09
CA PRO A 44 12.63 3.50 2.68
C PRO A 44 11.59 2.39 2.46
N ILE A 45 10.58 2.67 1.64
CA ILE A 45 9.45 1.78 1.35
C ILE A 45 9.88 0.70 0.33
N ILE A 46 9.61 -0.56 0.65
CA ILE A 46 9.89 -1.73 -0.20
C ILE A 46 8.67 -2.05 -1.06
N VAL A 47 7.49 -2.16 -0.45
CA VAL A 47 6.23 -2.52 -1.12
C VAL A 47 5.04 -2.02 -0.33
N GLN A 48 3.96 -1.70 -1.03
CA GLN A 48 2.68 -1.32 -0.47
C GLN A 48 1.57 -2.16 -1.11
N ALA A 49 0.57 -2.51 -0.31
CA ALA A 49 -0.70 -3.05 -0.80
C ALA A 49 -1.81 -2.07 -0.47
N VAL A 50 -2.70 -1.83 -1.43
CA VAL A 50 -3.84 -0.94 -1.29
C VAL A 50 -5.10 -1.78 -1.10
N VAL A 51 -5.95 -1.38 -0.14
CA VAL A 51 -7.28 -1.94 0.05
C VAL A 51 -8.33 -0.83 -0.04
N PRO A 52 -9.51 -1.08 -0.63
CA PRO A 52 -10.62 -0.13 -0.56
C PRO A 52 -11.06 0.04 0.89
N VAL A 53 -11.59 1.20 1.22
CA VAL A 53 -12.34 1.45 2.45
C VAL A 53 -13.81 1.56 2.08
N GLU A 54 -14.65 0.78 2.75
CA GLU A 54 -16.10 0.76 2.58
C GLU A 54 -16.74 1.80 3.50
N GLU A 55 -17.92 2.31 3.11
CA GLU A 55 -18.56 3.42 3.82
C GLU A 55 -18.92 3.11 5.28
N ALA A 56 -19.15 1.83 5.59
CA ALA A 56 -19.49 1.35 6.93
C ALA A 56 -18.30 0.69 7.63
N ASP A 57 -17.08 0.82 7.11
CA ASP A 57 -15.91 0.22 7.75
C ASP A 57 -15.66 0.79 9.15
N THR A 58 -15.32 -0.12 10.05
CA THR A 58 -14.80 0.16 11.38
C THR A 58 -13.30 -0.12 11.42
N GLU A 59 -12.61 0.27 12.50
CA GLU A 59 -11.21 -0.13 12.75
C GLU A 59 -11.02 -1.65 12.59
N ALA A 60 -11.97 -2.46 13.06
CA ALA A 60 -11.90 -3.90 13.01
C ALA A 60 -12.08 -4.46 11.59
N THR A 61 -13.08 -4.00 10.85
CA THR A 61 -13.37 -4.52 9.49
C THR A 61 -12.30 -4.08 8.50
N LEU A 62 -11.87 -2.81 8.57
CA LEU A 62 -10.75 -2.32 7.77
C LEU A 62 -9.44 -3.02 8.16
N GLY A 63 -9.20 -3.19 9.46
CA GLY A 63 -8.01 -3.88 9.97
C GLY A 63 -7.93 -5.33 9.50
N ALA A 64 -9.04 -6.07 9.46
CA ALA A 64 -9.07 -7.43 8.93
C ALA A 64 -8.69 -7.46 7.44
N ARG A 65 -9.23 -6.54 6.62
CA ARG A 65 -8.90 -6.43 5.19
C ARG A 65 -7.42 -6.06 4.96
N ILE A 66 -6.86 -5.18 5.80
CA ILE A 66 -5.44 -4.83 5.75
C ILE A 66 -4.56 -6.02 6.13
N LEU A 67 -4.92 -6.75 7.20
CA LEU A 67 -4.15 -7.89 7.72
C LEU A 67 -3.99 -9.02 6.67
N GLU A 68 -5.01 -9.24 5.84
CA GLU A 68 -4.91 -10.19 4.72
C GLU A 68 -3.77 -9.83 3.77
N GLU A 69 -3.62 -8.55 3.42
CA GLU A 69 -2.54 -8.09 2.55
C GLU A 69 -1.19 -8.02 3.28
N GLU A 70 -1.16 -7.74 4.59
CA GLU A 70 0.06 -7.82 5.39
C GLU A 70 0.69 -9.22 5.33
N HIS A 71 -0.12 -10.27 5.49
CA HIS A 71 0.31 -11.66 5.36
C HIS A 71 0.83 -12.02 3.97
N ARG A 72 0.54 -11.20 2.95
CA ARG A 72 1.00 -11.43 1.56
C ARG A 72 2.27 -10.65 1.26
N ILE A 73 2.28 -9.35 1.52
CA ILE A 73 3.40 -8.49 1.12
C ILE A 73 4.59 -8.58 2.07
N PHE A 74 4.38 -8.90 3.35
CA PHE A 74 5.49 -8.98 4.30
C PHE A 74 6.43 -10.15 4.02
N PRO A 75 5.97 -11.41 3.88
CA PRO A 75 6.85 -12.52 3.53
C PRO A 75 7.52 -12.31 2.17
N GLN A 76 6.81 -11.71 1.21
CA GLN A 76 7.34 -11.44 -0.12
C GLN A 76 8.51 -10.43 -0.08
N ALA A 77 8.40 -9.37 0.73
CA ALA A 77 9.47 -8.41 0.93
C ALA A 77 10.70 -9.03 1.61
N ILE A 78 10.48 -9.91 2.60
CA ILE A 78 11.55 -10.67 3.26
C ILE A 78 12.25 -11.58 2.25
N GLN A 79 11.50 -12.28 1.39
CA GLN A 79 12.06 -13.09 0.32
C GLN A 79 12.94 -12.26 -0.64
N TRP A 80 12.46 -11.11 -1.11
CA TRP A 80 13.25 -10.25 -1.99
C TRP A 80 14.54 -9.74 -1.33
N TYR A 81 14.48 -9.44 -0.03
CA TYR A 81 15.66 -9.07 0.74
C TYR A 81 16.65 -10.23 0.85
N ALA A 82 16.17 -11.43 1.21
CA ALA A 82 17.00 -12.63 1.36
C ALA A 82 17.66 -13.07 0.04
N GLU A 83 16.98 -12.85 -1.09
CA GLU A 83 17.51 -13.12 -2.44
C GLU A 83 18.45 -12.03 -2.96
N GLY A 84 18.72 -10.96 -2.19
CA GLY A 84 19.59 -9.86 -2.61
C GLY A 84 19.01 -9.02 -3.75
N ARG A 85 17.68 -9.01 -3.93
CA ARG A 85 17.00 -8.34 -5.05
C ARG A 85 16.65 -6.88 -4.79
N LEU A 86 16.87 -6.38 -3.59
CA LEU A 86 16.56 -5.01 -3.18
C LEU A 86 17.83 -4.15 -3.18
N ARG A 87 17.81 -3.05 -3.93
CA ARG A 87 18.85 -2.01 -3.91
C ARG A 87 18.27 -0.73 -3.33
N VAL A 88 18.88 -0.18 -2.29
CA VAL A 88 18.45 1.07 -1.65
C VAL A 88 19.33 2.22 -2.13
N GLU A 89 18.72 3.28 -2.65
CA GLU A 89 19.41 4.54 -2.97
C GLU A 89 18.68 5.72 -2.32
N GLY A 90 19.32 6.30 -1.31
CA GLY A 90 18.68 7.30 -0.44
C GLY A 90 17.40 6.73 0.18
N ARG A 91 16.26 7.35 -0.14
CA ARG A 91 14.93 6.96 0.37
C ARG A 91 14.19 5.94 -0.51
N LYS A 92 14.75 5.59 -1.66
CA LYS A 92 14.06 4.75 -2.65
C LYS A 92 14.62 3.33 -2.61
N VAL A 93 13.72 2.35 -2.71
CA VAL A 93 14.06 0.94 -2.87
C VAL A 93 13.75 0.55 -4.31
N PHE A 94 14.73 -0.06 -4.97
CA PHE A 94 14.63 -0.60 -6.31
C PHE A 94 14.62 -2.13 -6.20
N LEU A 95 13.55 -2.75 -6.68
CA LEU A 95 13.50 -4.19 -6.90
C LEU A 95 14.19 -4.50 -8.23
N GLY A 96 15.02 -5.55 -8.28
CA GLY A 96 15.66 -6.06 -9.49
C GLY A 96 14.66 -6.62 -10.52
N ALA A 97 14.86 -7.85 -11.00
CA ALA A 97 13.91 -8.50 -11.92
C ALA A 97 12.54 -8.77 -11.25
N GLY A 98 11.68 -7.76 -11.23
CA GLY A 98 10.34 -7.76 -10.64
C GLY A 98 9.28 -7.38 -11.67
N ARG A 99 8.05 -7.82 -11.45
CA ARG A 99 6.89 -7.37 -12.23
C ARG A 99 6.37 -6.07 -11.60
N THR A 100 6.18 -5.04 -12.42
CA THR A 100 5.47 -3.84 -12.00
C THR A 100 3.97 -4.10 -12.02
N CYS A 101 3.23 -3.43 -11.13
CA CYS A 101 1.76 -3.42 -11.22
C CYS A 101 1.34 -2.84 -12.58
N GLY A 102 0.21 -3.31 -13.12
CA GLY A 102 -0.37 -2.75 -14.34
C GLY A 102 -0.62 -1.25 -14.19
N ARG A 103 -0.59 -0.51 -15.31
CA ARG A 103 -0.76 0.96 -15.34
C ARG A 103 -2.22 1.42 -15.25
N VAL A 104 -3.05 0.73 -14.46
CA VAL A 104 -4.48 1.04 -14.34
C VAL A 104 -4.73 1.75 -13.01
N ALA A 105 -5.43 2.89 -13.07
CA ALA A 105 -5.86 3.59 -11.87
C ALA A 105 -6.95 2.82 -11.13
N LEU A 106 -6.90 2.81 -9.80
CA LEU A 106 -7.95 2.27 -8.94
C LEU A 106 -8.88 3.41 -8.51
N HIS A 107 -10.19 3.19 -8.56
CA HIS A 107 -11.22 4.16 -8.16
C HIS A 107 -12.09 3.55 -7.06
N GLN A 108 -12.36 4.32 -6.01
CA GLN A 108 -13.29 3.94 -4.94
C GLN A 108 -14.13 5.17 -4.53
N PRO A 109 -15.46 5.15 -4.73
CA PRO A 109 -16.20 4.10 -5.44
C PRO A 109 -15.74 3.95 -6.91
N ALA A 110 -16.04 2.79 -7.51
CA ALA A 110 -15.79 2.58 -8.93
C ALA A 110 -16.53 3.63 -9.77
N LEU A 111 -15.90 4.09 -10.86
CA LEU A 111 -16.55 5.00 -11.80
C LEU A 111 -17.59 4.26 -12.62
N GLU A 112 -18.70 4.92 -12.90
CA GLU A 112 -19.64 4.48 -13.92
C GLU A 112 -18.93 4.47 -15.29
N ALA A 113 -19.33 3.56 -16.18
CA ALA A 113 -18.81 3.56 -17.54
C ALA A 113 -19.11 4.93 -18.18
N GLY A 114 -18.07 5.69 -18.50
CA GLY A 114 -18.23 6.98 -19.17
C GLY A 114 -18.88 6.82 -20.55
N PRO A 115 -19.58 7.84 -21.07
CA PRO A 115 -20.00 7.84 -22.47
C PRO A 115 -18.76 7.88 -23.35
N GLY A 116 -18.38 6.72 -23.90
CA GLY A 116 -17.37 6.59 -24.94
C GLY A 116 -15.93 6.71 -24.45
N ALA A 117 -15.18 5.62 -24.60
CA ALA A 117 -13.85 5.74 -25.17
C ALA A 117 -14.01 6.59 -26.44
N PHE A 118 -13.59 7.86 -26.39
CA PHE A 118 -13.53 8.69 -27.59
C PHE A 118 -12.70 7.91 -28.60
N GLY A 119 -13.39 7.44 -29.64
CA GLY A 119 -12.76 6.80 -30.78
C GLY A 119 -11.66 7.72 -31.27
N LYS A 120 -10.50 7.13 -31.52
CA LYS A 120 -9.63 7.64 -32.55
C LYS A 120 -10.43 7.54 -33.85
N GLU A 121 -11.03 8.63 -34.28
CA GLU A 121 -11.34 8.83 -35.69
C GLU A 121 -10.29 9.80 -36.26
N GLU A 122 -9.90 9.47 -37.50
CA GLU A 122 -8.67 9.81 -38.22
C GLU A 122 -8.42 11.30 -38.49
#